data_AF-A0A7S7NWN4-F1
#
_entry.id   AF-A0A7S7NWN4-F1
#
_cell.length_a   1.000
_cell.length_b   1.000
_cell.length_c   1.000
_cell.angle_alpha   90.00
_cell.angle_beta   90.00
_cell.angle_gamma   90.00
#
_symmetry.space_group_name_H-M   'P 1'
#
loop_
_entity.id
_entity.type
_entity.pdbx_description
1 polymer ?
#
loop_
_entity_poly.entity_id
_entity_poly.type
_entity_poly.pdbx_seq_one_letter_code
_entity_poly.pdbx_strand_id
1 'polypeptide(L)'
;MELSKNPVWEAFAWRVLPHALHGGSDFGECLATLERIGEGSADDWHREWTATADRVAAIAQVSDQRGHFISAREAYFRASNYYHASYFPLFGAPVDPRLTRAFTAEVAAFQRAAALSQPAIEPIEIPFEGRTLPGYFVRASSDPGSRPTIVQVNGYDSNIQEMYFAHGPAAVSRGYNCLLFDGPGQGRNLIRDGLVLRPDWENVVRAVIDYAVTRPEVDPWRIVLAGWGLGGFLAPRAAAFEKRIAALIADPGQWDQSDTVKAIPVPPELLRQKDSVPPPQFEQFEQWLRSPAADPMFRWRTLQRGMWTHGVNSLFELVKQIVRFEISPVAEHISCPTLLTAVDGDTLSRGAQKLFDALRCPKLLLRFTATEGSGGHCEPLARSLYEQRVFDWLDETLKSGGCLPLHLHLGRDAAAAAKPPQTGVNGSTEVSPPPAHAPSSATDTRPTIRFEDEGVFKRSDLGLPPRWGGGDRSS
;
A
#
# COMPACT_ATOMS: atom_id res chain seq x y z
N MET A 1 9.87 2.86 19.98
CA MET A 1 11.13 2.12 19.81
C MET A 1 11.83 2.75 18.62
N GLU A 2 13.12 3.03 18.74
CA GLU A 2 14.00 3.48 17.66
C GLU A 2 14.85 2.27 17.26
N LEU A 3 15.03 2.02 15.97
CA LEU A 3 15.79 0.89 15.41
C LEU A 3 17.16 1.34 14.87
N SER A 4 17.24 2.56 14.36
CA SER A 4 18.48 3.26 14.02
C SER A 4 18.30 4.78 14.11
N LYS A 5 19.33 5.48 14.59
CA LYS A 5 19.36 6.96 14.56
C LYS A 5 19.51 7.53 13.15
N ASN A 6 19.89 6.72 12.17
CA ASN A 6 19.91 7.13 10.78
C ASN A 6 18.49 7.02 10.21
N PRO A 7 17.82 8.13 9.82
CA PRO A 7 16.42 8.10 9.39
C PRO A 7 16.18 7.31 8.10
N VAL A 8 17.22 7.03 7.31
CA VAL A 8 17.14 6.14 6.15
C VAL A 8 17.06 4.68 6.61
N TRP A 9 17.90 4.28 7.56
CA TRP A 9 17.94 2.93 8.12
C TRP A 9 16.71 2.63 9.00
N GLU A 10 16.22 3.62 9.75
CA GLU A 10 14.96 3.55 10.51
C GLU A 10 13.79 3.23 9.58
N ALA A 11 13.59 4.03 8.52
CA ALA A 11 12.49 3.84 7.57
C ALA A 11 12.59 2.52 6.80
N PHE A 12 13.81 2.07 6.46
CA PHE A 12 14.03 0.78 5.82
C PHE A 12 13.83 -0.40 6.79
N ALA A 13 14.21 -0.28 8.06
CA ALA A 13 13.96 -1.31 9.08
C ALA A 13 12.46 -1.52 9.31
N TRP A 14 11.70 -0.43 9.39
CA TRP A 14 10.23 -0.46 9.50
C TRP A 14 9.50 -1.00 8.27
N ARG A 15 10.18 -1.15 7.13
CA ARG A 15 9.67 -1.86 5.95
C ARG A 15 9.88 -3.38 6.03
N VAL A 16 10.96 -3.84 6.66
CA VAL A 16 11.28 -5.28 6.75
C VAL A 16 10.49 -5.98 7.86
N LEU A 17 10.38 -5.34 9.04
CA LEU A 17 9.76 -5.94 10.23
C LEU A 17 8.28 -6.36 10.10
N PRO A 18 7.38 -5.62 9.40
CA PRO A 18 5.98 -6.02 9.23
C PRO A 18 5.79 -7.42 8.63
N HIS A 19 6.71 -7.83 7.75
CA HIS A 19 6.65 -9.13 7.06
C HIS A 19 6.82 -10.32 8.02
N ALA A 20 7.22 -10.09 9.28
CA ALA A 20 7.23 -11.10 10.34
C ALA A 20 5.85 -11.69 10.62
N LEU A 21 4.76 -10.91 10.41
CA LEU A 21 3.38 -11.39 10.56
C LEU A 21 3.09 -12.62 9.66
N HIS A 22 3.73 -12.68 8.49
CA HIS A 22 3.52 -13.69 7.46
C HIS A 22 4.80 -14.48 7.13
N GLY A 23 5.74 -14.56 8.07
CA GLY A 23 6.95 -15.39 7.98
C GLY A 23 8.05 -14.88 7.04
N GLY A 24 7.95 -13.64 6.57
CA GLY A 24 8.98 -12.98 5.75
C GLY A 24 10.17 -12.43 6.55
N SER A 25 10.10 -12.34 7.88
CA SER A 25 11.23 -11.93 8.72
C SER A 25 11.10 -12.40 10.16
N ASP A 26 12.22 -12.47 10.90
CA ASP A 26 12.25 -12.68 12.35
C ASP A 26 12.76 -11.40 13.04
N PHE A 27 12.07 -10.94 14.10
CA PHE A 27 12.46 -9.75 14.86
C PHE A 27 13.93 -9.80 15.34
N GLY A 28 14.36 -10.94 15.89
CA GLY A 28 15.74 -11.12 16.37
C GLY A 28 16.79 -11.09 15.25
N GLU A 29 16.47 -11.63 14.08
CA GLU A 29 17.38 -11.59 12.93
C GLU A 29 17.49 -10.17 12.35
N CYS A 30 16.40 -9.41 12.34
CA CYS A 30 16.39 -8.01 11.92
C CYS A 30 17.19 -7.14 12.90
N LEU A 31 16.92 -7.22 14.20
CA LEU A 31 17.63 -6.45 15.23
C LEU A 31 19.13 -6.76 15.23
N ALA A 32 19.53 -8.03 15.21
CA ALA A 32 20.94 -8.43 15.15
C ALA A 32 21.63 -8.06 13.82
N THR A 33 20.88 -7.71 12.77
CA THR A 33 21.43 -7.18 11.50
C THR A 33 21.60 -5.66 11.58
N LEU A 34 20.60 -4.96 12.11
CA LEU A 34 20.63 -3.52 12.33
C LEU A 34 21.72 -3.11 13.34
N GLU A 35 21.98 -3.92 14.37
CA GLU A 35 23.08 -3.73 15.31
C GLU A 35 24.46 -3.74 14.62
N ARG A 36 24.66 -4.60 13.62
CA ARG A 36 25.92 -4.66 12.85
C ARG A 36 26.05 -3.53 11.81
N ILE A 37 24.94 -2.93 11.39
CA ILE A 37 24.92 -1.77 10.50
C ILE A 37 25.16 -0.48 11.31
N GLY A 38 24.52 -0.34 12.47
CA GLY A 38 24.61 0.84 13.33
C GLY A 38 24.25 2.15 12.61
N GLU A 39 25.18 3.10 12.64
CA GLU A 39 25.11 4.38 11.92
C GLU A 39 25.85 4.32 10.56
N GLY A 40 26.14 3.11 10.04
CA GLY A 40 26.98 2.84 8.87
C GLY A 40 26.44 3.32 7.52
N SER A 41 27.20 3.02 6.46
CA SER A 41 26.94 3.46 5.09
C SER A 41 25.93 2.57 4.33
N ALA A 42 25.55 2.99 3.12
CA ALA A 42 24.77 2.17 2.19
C ALA A 42 25.46 0.83 1.84
N ASP A 43 26.79 0.81 1.85
CA ASP A 43 27.59 -0.39 1.59
C ASP A 43 27.59 -1.33 2.80
N ASP A 44 27.54 -0.78 4.02
CA ASP A 44 27.36 -1.54 5.27
C ASP A 44 25.95 -2.15 5.33
N TRP A 45 24.91 -1.37 5.06
CA TRP A 45 23.53 -1.86 4.96
C TRP A 45 23.44 -3.02 3.96
N HIS A 46 23.96 -2.85 2.75
CA HIS A 46 23.92 -3.89 1.73
C HIS A 46 24.69 -5.15 2.14
N ARG A 47 25.89 -5.00 2.68
CA ARG A 47 26.73 -6.12 3.13
C ARG A 47 26.06 -6.92 4.25
N GLU A 48 25.58 -6.26 5.31
CA GLU A 48 25.06 -6.96 6.49
C GLU A 48 23.73 -7.66 6.24
N TRP A 49 22.83 -7.05 5.45
CA TRP A 49 21.59 -7.72 5.03
C TRP A 49 21.86 -8.89 4.07
N THR A 50 22.81 -8.75 3.14
CA THR A 50 23.23 -9.86 2.27
C THR A 50 23.81 -11.02 3.09
N ALA A 51 24.70 -10.74 4.06
CA ALA A 51 25.27 -11.75 4.94
C ALA A 51 24.21 -12.45 5.82
N THR A 52 23.18 -11.71 6.27
CA THR A 52 22.02 -12.29 6.96
C THR A 52 21.19 -13.17 6.03
N ALA A 53 20.95 -12.74 4.78
CA ALA A 53 20.23 -13.51 3.77
C ALA A 53 20.97 -14.81 3.40
N ASP A 54 22.28 -14.74 3.14
CA ASP A 54 23.14 -15.89 2.81
C ASP A 54 23.14 -16.94 3.94
N ARG A 55 23.27 -16.50 5.21
CA ARG A 55 23.19 -17.37 6.39
C ARG A 55 21.86 -18.13 6.44
N VAL A 56 20.74 -17.44 6.17
CA VAL A 56 19.41 -18.02 6.27
C VAL A 56 19.08 -18.91 5.06
N ALA A 57 19.57 -18.55 3.86
CA ALA A 57 19.52 -19.41 2.68
C ALA A 57 20.31 -20.72 2.88
N ALA A 58 21.45 -20.68 3.58
CA ALA A 58 22.21 -21.88 3.94
C ALA A 58 21.45 -22.79 4.93
N ILE A 59 20.76 -22.20 5.93
CA ILE A 59 19.86 -22.95 6.83
C ILE A 59 18.73 -23.62 6.04
N ALA A 60 18.12 -22.88 5.10
CA ALA A 60 17.07 -23.38 4.22
C ALA A 60 17.54 -24.58 3.39
N GLN A 61 18.72 -24.46 2.76
CA GLN A 61 19.34 -25.51 1.96
C GLN A 61 19.65 -26.78 2.77
N VAL A 62 20.17 -26.64 4.00
CA VAL A 62 20.43 -27.79 4.88
C VAL A 62 19.13 -28.48 5.32
N SER A 63 18.05 -27.73 5.46
CA SER A 63 16.71 -28.29 5.74
C SER A 63 16.12 -29.00 4.52
N ASP A 64 16.23 -28.41 3.33
CA ASP A 64 15.76 -28.94 2.04
C ASP A 64 16.42 -30.31 1.75
N GLN A 65 17.76 -30.35 1.84
CA GLN A 65 18.57 -31.56 1.66
C GLN A 65 18.27 -32.70 2.66
N ARG A 66 17.59 -32.41 3.78
CA ARG A 66 17.21 -33.37 4.82
C ARG A 66 15.71 -33.70 4.82
N GLY A 67 14.94 -33.19 3.86
CA GLY A 67 13.49 -33.38 3.76
C GLY A 67 12.69 -32.59 4.81
N HIS A 68 13.29 -31.61 5.48
CA HIS A 68 12.62 -30.75 6.46
C HIS A 68 11.93 -29.57 5.76
N PHE A 69 11.02 -29.89 4.83
CA PHE A 69 10.48 -28.95 3.84
C PHE A 69 9.79 -27.71 4.44
N ILE A 70 9.14 -27.83 5.60
CA ILE A 70 8.51 -26.71 6.31
C ILE A 70 9.58 -25.68 6.74
N SER A 71 10.62 -26.15 7.45
CA SER A 71 11.74 -25.31 7.89
C SER A 71 12.54 -24.74 6.73
N ALA A 72 12.69 -25.52 5.63
CA ALA A 72 13.32 -25.06 4.40
C ALA A 72 12.53 -23.90 3.76
N ARG A 73 11.22 -24.08 3.55
CA ARG A 73 10.30 -23.06 3.02
C ARG A 73 10.37 -21.75 3.82
N GLU A 74 10.27 -21.84 5.14
CA GLU A 74 10.23 -20.67 6.03
C GLU A 74 11.57 -19.93 6.05
N ALA A 75 12.70 -20.64 6.03
CA ALA A 75 14.00 -20.00 5.91
C ALA A 75 14.21 -19.40 4.51
N TYR A 76 13.77 -20.06 3.43
CA TYR A 76 13.84 -19.51 2.07
C TYR A 76 12.99 -18.23 1.91
N PHE A 77 11.80 -18.16 2.53
CA PHE A 77 10.99 -16.94 2.53
C PHE A 77 11.70 -15.77 3.24
N ARG A 78 12.27 -15.99 4.43
CA ARG A 78 13.03 -14.94 5.13
C ARG A 78 14.28 -14.52 4.37
N ALA A 79 15.04 -15.46 3.83
CA ALA A 79 16.20 -15.17 2.99
C ALA A 79 15.83 -14.30 1.77
N SER A 80 14.69 -14.56 1.11
CA SER A 80 14.17 -13.72 0.04
C SER A 80 13.98 -12.26 0.48
N ASN A 81 13.27 -12.03 1.58
CA ASN A 81 13.01 -10.67 2.09
C ASN A 81 14.28 -9.97 2.62
N TYR A 82 15.27 -10.74 3.11
CA TYR A 82 16.56 -10.16 3.51
C TYR A 82 17.43 -9.79 2.30
N TYR A 83 17.38 -10.54 1.20
CA TYR A 83 17.97 -10.11 -0.07
C TYR A 83 17.26 -8.86 -0.63
N HIS A 84 15.93 -8.79 -0.53
CA HIS A 84 15.12 -7.60 -0.86
C HIS A 84 15.60 -6.36 -0.09
N ALA A 85 15.66 -6.48 1.24
CA ALA A 85 16.11 -5.43 2.14
C ALA A 85 17.52 -4.92 1.80
N SER A 86 18.42 -5.81 1.39
CA SER A 86 19.83 -5.47 1.13
C SER A 86 20.05 -4.41 0.06
N TYR A 87 19.11 -4.18 -0.85
CA TYR A 87 19.32 -3.30 -2.01
C TYR A 87 18.51 -2.00 -2.02
N PHE A 88 17.68 -1.71 -0.99
CA PHE A 88 16.95 -0.43 -0.91
C PHE A 88 17.85 0.81 -1.07
N PRO A 89 19.07 0.89 -0.48
CA PRO A 89 19.95 2.05 -0.68
C PRO A 89 20.48 2.19 -2.13
N LEU A 90 20.38 1.12 -2.92
CA LEU A 90 21.01 0.96 -4.24
C LEU A 90 20.03 1.17 -5.40
N PHE A 91 18.76 1.46 -5.12
CA PHE A 91 17.78 1.91 -6.13
C PHE A 91 18.33 3.11 -6.90
N GLY A 92 18.11 3.18 -8.21
CA GLY A 92 18.58 4.29 -9.03
C GLY A 92 18.98 3.91 -10.47
N ALA A 93 19.33 4.93 -11.25
CA ALA A 93 19.89 4.79 -12.59
C ALA A 93 21.33 5.35 -12.64
N PRO A 94 22.30 4.66 -13.26
CA PRO A 94 22.22 3.28 -13.77
C PRO A 94 22.03 2.26 -12.63
N VAL A 95 21.42 1.12 -12.94
CA VAL A 95 21.12 0.07 -11.94
C VAL A 95 22.42 -0.55 -11.41
N ASP A 96 22.59 -0.58 -10.09
CA ASP A 96 23.79 -1.15 -9.46
C ASP A 96 23.88 -2.68 -9.69
N PRO A 97 25.02 -3.22 -10.19
CA PRO A 97 25.22 -4.66 -10.32
C PRO A 97 25.03 -5.45 -9.01
N ARG A 98 25.19 -4.82 -7.84
CA ARG A 98 24.89 -5.40 -6.52
C ARG A 98 23.39 -5.63 -6.32
N LEU A 99 22.57 -4.63 -6.63
CA LEU A 99 21.10 -4.73 -6.65
C LEU A 99 20.69 -5.87 -7.58
N THR A 100 21.20 -5.90 -8.81
CA THR A 100 20.87 -6.94 -9.79
C THR A 100 21.23 -8.36 -9.31
N ARG A 101 22.35 -8.52 -8.58
CA ARG A 101 22.72 -9.80 -7.95
C ARG A 101 21.79 -10.17 -6.80
N ALA A 102 21.52 -9.24 -5.87
CA ALA A 102 20.67 -9.49 -4.72
C ALA A 102 19.21 -9.77 -5.11
N PHE A 103 18.63 -9.02 -6.06
CA PHE A 103 17.34 -9.32 -6.68
C PHE A 103 17.31 -10.72 -7.33
N THR A 104 18.43 -11.17 -7.91
CA THR A 104 18.52 -12.52 -8.48
C THR A 104 18.56 -13.62 -7.41
N ALA A 105 19.24 -13.37 -6.28
CA ALA A 105 19.26 -14.29 -5.13
C ALA A 105 17.90 -14.34 -4.41
N GLU A 106 17.23 -13.20 -4.26
CA GLU A 106 15.85 -13.06 -3.79
C GLU A 106 14.88 -13.90 -4.63
N VAL A 107 14.84 -13.70 -5.97
CA VAL A 107 13.96 -14.47 -6.85
C VAL A 107 14.20 -15.98 -6.70
N ALA A 108 15.47 -16.40 -6.62
CA ALA A 108 15.81 -17.82 -6.44
C ALA A 108 15.38 -18.38 -5.07
N ALA A 109 15.55 -17.61 -3.99
CA ALA A 109 15.09 -17.98 -2.65
C ALA A 109 13.55 -18.05 -2.59
N PHE A 110 12.85 -17.06 -3.14
CA PHE A 110 11.40 -17.08 -3.22
C PHE A 110 10.88 -18.28 -4.00
N GLN A 111 11.45 -18.57 -5.17
CA GLN A 111 11.04 -19.72 -5.99
C GLN A 111 11.26 -21.07 -5.29
N ARG A 112 12.29 -21.18 -4.43
CA ARG A 112 12.48 -22.35 -3.56
C ARG A 112 11.39 -22.47 -2.51
N ALA A 113 11.03 -21.38 -1.82
CA ALA A 113 9.92 -21.40 -0.87
C ALA A 113 8.58 -21.70 -1.56
N ALA A 114 8.32 -21.07 -2.71
CA ALA A 114 7.13 -21.25 -3.53
C ALA A 114 6.88 -22.71 -3.94
N ALA A 115 7.93 -23.41 -4.37
CA ALA A 115 7.88 -24.83 -4.72
C ALA A 115 7.64 -25.77 -3.50
N LEU A 116 7.97 -25.31 -2.29
CA LEU A 116 7.76 -26.04 -1.02
C LEU A 116 6.45 -25.68 -0.30
N SER A 117 5.69 -24.71 -0.82
CA SER A 117 4.35 -24.37 -0.32
C SER A 117 3.31 -25.45 -0.67
N GLN A 118 2.20 -25.45 0.08
CA GLN A 118 1.08 -26.37 -0.11
C GLN A 118 -0.25 -25.58 -0.08
N PRO A 119 -0.96 -25.43 -1.22
CA PRO A 119 -0.51 -25.77 -2.58
C PRO A 119 0.76 -25.01 -2.99
N ALA A 120 1.52 -25.56 -3.93
CA ALA A 120 2.69 -24.89 -4.47
C ALA A 120 2.29 -23.56 -5.14
N ILE A 121 3.12 -22.53 -4.92
CA ILE A 121 2.92 -21.19 -5.49
C ILE A 121 3.51 -21.20 -6.90
N GLU A 122 2.70 -20.83 -7.87
CA GLU A 122 3.05 -20.95 -9.28
C GLU A 122 3.67 -19.65 -9.81
N PRO A 123 4.91 -19.64 -10.33
CA PRO A 123 5.44 -18.50 -11.07
C PRO A 123 4.72 -18.38 -12.41
N ILE A 124 4.23 -17.17 -12.73
CA ILE A 124 3.46 -16.90 -13.95
C ILE A 124 4.11 -15.78 -14.77
N GLU A 125 3.89 -15.81 -16.08
CA GLU A 125 4.31 -14.79 -17.05
C GLU A 125 3.08 -14.31 -17.83
N ILE A 126 2.67 -13.06 -17.60
CA ILE A 126 1.45 -12.45 -18.13
C ILE A 126 1.79 -11.70 -19.42
N PRO A 127 1.21 -12.04 -20.59
CA PRO A 127 1.50 -11.35 -21.85
C PRO A 127 1.13 -9.86 -21.81
N PHE A 128 2.07 -8.98 -22.15
CA PHE A 128 1.87 -7.52 -22.12
C PHE A 128 2.74 -6.79 -23.15
N GLU A 129 2.11 -6.11 -24.12
CA GLU A 129 2.77 -5.22 -25.10
C GLU A 129 4.05 -5.81 -25.79
N GLY A 130 4.03 -7.09 -26.13
CA GLY A 130 5.17 -7.79 -26.75
C GLY A 130 6.28 -8.23 -25.78
N ARG A 131 6.04 -8.11 -24.48
CA ARG A 131 6.84 -8.60 -23.34
C ARG A 131 5.94 -9.44 -22.42
N THR A 132 6.45 -9.77 -21.23
CA THR A 132 5.65 -10.37 -20.14
C THR A 132 5.86 -9.62 -18.83
N LEU A 133 4.80 -9.54 -18.03
CA LEU A 133 4.85 -9.13 -16.61
C LEU A 133 5.05 -10.41 -15.77
N PRO A 134 6.01 -10.45 -14.83
CA PRO A 134 6.14 -11.60 -13.94
C PRO A 134 5.05 -11.55 -12.87
N GLY A 135 4.71 -12.71 -12.34
CA GLY A 135 3.83 -12.81 -11.19
C GLY A 135 3.94 -14.12 -10.44
N TYR A 136 3.13 -14.23 -9.40
CA TYR A 136 2.86 -15.48 -8.69
C TYR A 136 1.36 -15.70 -8.54
N PHE A 137 0.90 -16.90 -8.83
CA PHE A 137 -0.45 -17.35 -8.54
C PHE A 137 -0.44 -18.24 -7.29
N VAL A 138 -1.03 -17.72 -6.21
CA VAL A 138 -1.15 -18.35 -4.90
C VAL A 138 -2.57 -18.89 -4.77
N ARG A 139 -2.75 -20.21 -4.78
CA ARG A 139 -4.08 -20.83 -4.68
C ARG A 139 -4.51 -21.01 -3.22
N ALA A 140 -5.79 -20.76 -2.93
CA ALA A 140 -6.34 -20.97 -1.59
C ALA A 140 -6.49 -22.44 -1.19
N SER A 141 -6.51 -23.36 -2.16
CA SER A 141 -6.51 -24.80 -1.93
C SER A 141 -5.97 -25.56 -3.15
N SER A 142 -5.60 -26.81 -2.92
CA SER A 142 -5.38 -27.81 -3.96
C SER A 142 -6.68 -28.32 -4.62
N ASP A 143 -7.84 -28.14 -3.98
CA ASP A 143 -9.12 -28.70 -4.46
C ASP A 143 -9.53 -28.15 -5.84
N PRO A 144 -10.15 -28.97 -6.72
CA PRO A 144 -10.74 -28.49 -7.96
C PRO A 144 -11.85 -27.45 -7.74
N GLY A 145 -11.90 -26.44 -8.61
CA GLY A 145 -12.99 -25.45 -8.66
C GLY A 145 -12.49 -24.01 -8.72
N SER A 146 -13.35 -23.12 -9.21
CA SER A 146 -13.09 -21.68 -9.28
C SER A 146 -13.31 -20.99 -7.93
N ARG A 147 -12.44 -20.05 -7.57
CA ARG A 147 -12.48 -19.33 -6.29
C ARG A 147 -12.42 -17.82 -6.49
N PRO A 148 -12.98 -17.01 -5.55
CA PRO A 148 -12.75 -15.57 -5.56
C PRO A 148 -11.24 -15.31 -5.55
N THR A 149 -10.80 -14.33 -6.33
CA THR A 149 -9.38 -14.12 -6.62
C THR A 149 -9.03 -12.65 -6.46
N ILE A 150 -8.04 -12.35 -5.63
CA ILE A 150 -7.54 -10.99 -5.45
C ILE A 150 -6.34 -10.77 -6.36
N VAL A 151 -6.46 -9.82 -7.28
CA VAL A 151 -5.38 -9.31 -8.12
C VAL A 151 -4.75 -8.11 -7.40
N GLN A 152 -3.46 -8.24 -7.04
CA GLN A 152 -2.75 -7.22 -6.27
C GLN A 152 -1.96 -6.28 -7.18
N VAL A 153 -2.29 -4.99 -7.11
CA VAL A 153 -1.55 -3.89 -7.73
C VAL A 153 -0.50 -3.40 -6.74
N ASN A 154 0.75 -3.76 -7.05
CA ASN A 154 1.95 -3.46 -6.27
C ASN A 154 2.15 -1.93 -6.05
N GLY A 155 2.94 -1.57 -5.02
CA GLY A 155 3.31 -0.21 -4.65
C GLY A 155 4.38 0.45 -5.54
N TYR A 156 4.91 1.58 -5.10
CA TYR A 156 5.79 2.42 -5.93
C TYR A 156 7.20 1.86 -6.11
N ASP A 157 7.72 1.17 -5.09
CA ASP A 157 9.11 0.71 -5.02
C ASP A 157 9.24 -0.68 -4.35
N SER A 158 8.18 -1.48 -4.49
CA SER A 158 8.02 -2.86 -4.01
C SER A 158 8.05 -3.86 -5.18
N ASN A 159 8.09 -5.17 -4.89
CA ASN A 159 8.05 -6.24 -5.90
C ASN A 159 7.09 -7.38 -5.50
N ILE A 160 6.85 -8.33 -6.40
CA ILE A 160 5.99 -9.50 -6.14
C ILE A 160 6.44 -10.41 -4.99
N GLN A 161 7.73 -10.44 -4.66
CA GLN A 161 8.27 -11.22 -3.55
C GLN A 161 7.92 -10.59 -2.19
N GLU A 162 8.02 -9.27 -2.07
CA GLU A 162 7.59 -8.51 -0.90
C GLU A 162 6.05 -8.53 -0.76
N MET A 163 5.34 -8.28 -1.86
CA MET A 163 3.87 -8.23 -1.88
C MET A 163 3.21 -9.58 -1.59
N TYR A 164 3.95 -10.69 -1.67
CA TYR A 164 3.48 -11.96 -1.12
C TYR A 164 3.26 -11.87 0.40
N PHE A 165 4.20 -11.31 1.17
CA PHE A 165 4.05 -11.20 2.62
C PHE A 165 2.96 -10.18 3.01
N ALA A 166 2.74 -9.14 2.21
CA ALA A 166 1.68 -8.15 2.43
C ALA A 166 0.25 -8.68 2.19
N HIS A 167 0.08 -9.72 1.35
CA HIS A 167 -1.24 -10.10 0.83
C HIS A 167 -1.51 -11.60 0.64
N GLY A 168 -0.50 -12.40 0.28
CA GLY A 168 -0.65 -13.79 -0.16
C GLY A 168 -1.24 -14.70 0.92
N PRO A 169 -0.54 -14.92 2.06
CA PRO A 169 -1.04 -15.72 3.18
C PRO A 169 -2.37 -15.22 3.75
N ALA A 170 -2.55 -13.90 3.84
CA ALA A 170 -3.79 -13.28 4.29
C ALA A 170 -5.02 -13.65 3.42
N ALA A 171 -4.82 -13.72 2.09
CA ALA A 171 -5.87 -14.09 1.14
C ALA A 171 -6.20 -15.59 1.18
N VAL A 172 -5.18 -16.45 1.08
CA VAL A 172 -5.40 -17.91 1.03
C VAL A 172 -5.99 -18.47 2.32
N SER A 173 -5.59 -17.93 3.48
CA SER A 173 -6.14 -18.31 4.79
C SER A 173 -7.63 -18.00 4.93
N ARG A 174 -8.17 -17.16 4.05
CA ARG A 174 -9.59 -16.74 4.01
C ARG A 174 -10.31 -17.24 2.76
N GLY A 175 -9.71 -18.18 2.01
CA GLY A 175 -10.34 -18.85 0.87
C GLY A 175 -10.17 -18.18 -0.50
N TYR A 176 -9.44 -17.06 -0.57
CA TYR A 176 -9.18 -16.30 -1.80
C TYR A 176 -7.89 -16.73 -2.46
N ASN A 177 -7.89 -16.96 -3.78
CA ASN A 177 -6.63 -17.01 -4.51
C ASN A 177 -6.00 -15.60 -4.53
N CYS A 178 -4.68 -15.51 -4.64
CA CYS A 178 -3.97 -14.25 -4.81
C CYS A 178 -3.13 -14.29 -6.10
N LEU A 179 -3.28 -13.29 -6.96
CA LEU A 179 -2.47 -13.07 -8.15
C LEU A 179 -1.62 -11.82 -7.91
N LEU A 180 -0.33 -12.02 -7.72
CA LEU A 180 0.69 -10.99 -7.55
C LEU A 180 1.33 -10.73 -8.92
N PHE A 181 1.54 -9.46 -9.31
CA PHE A 181 2.29 -9.12 -10.53
C PHE A 181 3.13 -7.84 -10.35
N ASP A 182 4.25 -7.73 -11.08
CA ASP A 182 4.96 -6.46 -11.25
C ASP A 182 4.47 -5.80 -12.54
N GLY A 183 4.12 -4.51 -12.51
CA GLY A 183 3.90 -3.69 -13.69
C GLY A 183 5.17 -2.96 -14.17
N PRO A 184 5.07 -2.15 -15.24
CA PRO A 184 6.04 -1.10 -15.55
C PRO A 184 6.46 -0.27 -14.31
N GLY A 185 7.75 -0.01 -14.12
CA GLY A 185 8.26 0.71 -12.94
C GLY A 185 8.33 -0.10 -11.65
N GLN A 186 8.03 -1.39 -11.68
CA GLN A 186 8.03 -2.28 -10.51
C GLN A 186 8.94 -3.50 -10.73
N GLY A 187 9.47 -4.02 -9.62
CA GLY A 187 10.32 -5.22 -9.52
C GLY A 187 11.14 -5.56 -10.77
N ARG A 188 10.91 -6.73 -11.38
CA ARG A 188 11.71 -7.20 -12.54
C ARG A 188 11.74 -6.19 -13.68
N ASN A 189 10.58 -5.63 -14.01
CA ASN A 189 10.40 -4.85 -15.22
C ASN A 189 11.23 -3.57 -15.19
N LEU A 190 11.35 -2.94 -14.02
CA LEU A 190 12.25 -1.79 -13.81
C LEU A 190 13.72 -2.23 -13.67
N ILE A 191 13.99 -3.26 -12.85
CA ILE A 191 15.35 -3.66 -12.46
C ILE A 191 16.15 -4.28 -13.62
N ARG A 192 15.50 -5.11 -14.45
CA ARG A 192 16.15 -5.82 -15.57
C ARG A 192 15.74 -5.28 -16.94
N ASP A 193 14.46 -4.99 -17.12
CA ASP A 193 13.88 -4.77 -18.46
C ASP A 193 13.78 -3.28 -18.85
N GLY A 194 14.19 -2.37 -17.96
CA GLY A 194 14.22 -0.92 -18.15
C GLY A 194 12.84 -0.26 -18.34
N LEU A 195 11.77 -0.97 -18.00
CA LEU A 195 10.38 -0.57 -18.24
C LEU A 195 9.89 0.29 -17.07
N VAL A 196 9.58 1.56 -17.34
CA VAL A 196 9.29 2.61 -16.33
C VAL A 196 7.79 2.83 -16.10
N LEU A 197 7.44 3.44 -14.96
CA LEU A 197 6.05 3.66 -14.54
C LEU A 197 5.30 4.64 -15.47
N ARG A 198 4.03 4.33 -15.78
CA ARG A 198 3.14 5.10 -16.65
C ARG A 198 1.74 5.25 -16.02
N PRO A 199 0.98 6.32 -16.32
CA PRO A 199 -0.26 6.65 -15.62
C PRO A 199 -1.51 5.88 -16.09
N ASP A 200 -1.47 5.30 -17.30
CA ASP A 200 -2.60 4.64 -17.97
C ASP A 200 -2.79 3.18 -17.52
N TRP A 201 -2.91 2.99 -16.20
CA TRP A 201 -2.87 1.68 -15.55
C TRP A 201 -4.04 0.76 -15.88
N GLU A 202 -5.12 1.30 -16.44
CA GLU A 202 -6.18 0.53 -17.08
C GLU A 202 -5.67 -0.45 -18.16
N ASN A 203 -4.58 -0.11 -18.86
CA ASN A 203 -4.01 -0.98 -19.90
C ASN A 203 -3.17 -2.12 -19.32
N VAL A 204 -2.49 -1.90 -18.18
CA VAL A 204 -1.73 -2.92 -17.46
C VAL A 204 -2.66 -3.90 -16.76
N VAL A 205 -3.62 -3.38 -15.98
CA VAL A 205 -4.59 -4.22 -15.25
C VAL A 205 -5.46 -5.01 -16.22
N ARG A 206 -5.88 -4.45 -17.36
CA ARG A 206 -6.62 -5.21 -18.40
C ARG A 206 -5.89 -6.48 -18.80
N ALA A 207 -4.60 -6.41 -19.11
CA ALA A 207 -3.80 -7.58 -19.51
C ALA A 207 -3.70 -8.64 -18.38
N VAL A 208 -3.60 -8.18 -17.12
CA VAL A 208 -3.61 -9.06 -15.93
C VAL A 208 -4.97 -9.74 -15.75
N ILE A 209 -6.09 -9.02 -15.94
CA ILE A 209 -7.44 -9.62 -15.87
C ILE A 209 -7.69 -10.54 -17.06
N ASP A 210 -7.23 -10.19 -18.27
CA ASP A 210 -7.30 -11.03 -19.47
C ASP A 210 -6.58 -12.36 -19.25
N TYR A 211 -5.40 -12.36 -18.62
CA TYR A 211 -4.73 -13.58 -18.17
C TYR A 211 -5.53 -14.30 -17.07
N ALA A 212 -5.98 -13.59 -16.03
CA ALA A 212 -6.66 -14.20 -14.89
C ALA A 212 -7.93 -14.98 -15.28
N VAL A 213 -8.74 -14.47 -16.23
CA VAL A 213 -9.95 -15.17 -16.68
C VAL A 213 -9.68 -16.40 -17.56
N THR A 214 -8.43 -16.69 -17.94
CA THR A 214 -8.05 -17.97 -18.58
C THR A 214 -7.83 -19.11 -17.58
N ARG A 215 -7.70 -18.80 -16.28
CA ARG A 215 -7.40 -19.77 -15.24
C ARG A 215 -8.68 -20.47 -14.75
N PRO A 216 -8.79 -21.82 -14.83
CA PRO A 216 -9.97 -22.52 -14.32
C PRO A 216 -10.14 -22.43 -12.80
N GLU A 217 -9.10 -22.04 -12.06
CA GLU A 217 -9.16 -21.83 -10.61
C GLU A 217 -9.70 -20.44 -10.22
N VAL A 218 -9.86 -19.52 -11.17
CA VAL A 218 -10.37 -18.16 -10.95
C VAL A 218 -11.87 -18.12 -11.24
N ASP A 219 -12.63 -17.54 -10.31
CA ASP A 219 -14.04 -17.19 -10.58
C ASP A 219 -14.09 -15.81 -11.28
N PRO A 220 -14.50 -15.73 -12.57
CA PRO A 220 -14.49 -14.48 -13.33
C PRO A 220 -15.53 -13.46 -12.82
N TRP A 221 -16.47 -13.86 -11.96
CA TRP A 221 -17.47 -12.98 -11.35
C TRP A 221 -17.08 -12.50 -9.95
N ARG A 222 -15.97 -13.01 -9.39
CA ARG A 222 -15.46 -12.66 -8.05
C ARG A 222 -13.97 -12.32 -8.06
N ILE A 223 -13.56 -11.56 -9.07
CA ILE A 223 -12.23 -10.94 -9.14
C ILE A 223 -12.23 -9.65 -8.33
N VAL A 224 -11.37 -9.57 -7.31
CA VAL A 224 -11.12 -8.37 -6.51
C VAL A 224 -9.87 -7.69 -7.05
N LEU A 225 -9.88 -6.37 -7.20
CA LEU A 225 -8.67 -5.58 -7.45
C LEU A 225 -8.27 -4.89 -6.15
N ALA A 226 -7.08 -5.16 -5.64
CA ALA A 226 -6.55 -4.50 -4.44
C ALA A 226 -5.26 -3.77 -4.78
N GLY A 227 -5.00 -2.62 -4.16
CA GLY A 227 -3.81 -1.82 -4.45
C GLY A 227 -3.15 -1.24 -3.20
N TRP A 228 -1.87 -1.56 -3.02
CA TRP A 228 -1.04 -1.16 -1.86
C TRP A 228 -0.17 0.07 -2.15
N GLY A 229 -0.12 1.03 -1.23
CA GLY A 229 0.66 2.26 -1.35
C GLY A 229 0.22 3.08 -2.56
N LEU A 230 1.12 3.25 -3.55
CA LEU A 230 0.76 3.84 -4.85
C LEU A 230 -0.26 2.98 -5.63
N GLY A 231 -0.34 1.68 -5.35
CA GLY A 231 -1.43 0.80 -5.74
C GLY A 231 -2.81 1.39 -5.40
N GLY A 232 -2.93 2.12 -4.29
CA GLY A 232 -4.16 2.82 -3.88
C GLY A 232 -4.54 4.05 -4.72
N PHE A 233 -3.68 4.48 -5.66
CA PHE A 233 -4.07 5.31 -6.81
C PHE A 233 -4.32 4.42 -8.05
N LEU A 234 -3.38 3.52 -8.32
CA LEU A 234 -3.26 2.76 -9.56
C LEU A 234 -4.41 1.75 -9.78
N ALA A 235 -4.89 1.08 -8.74
CA ALA A 235 -6.03 0.16 -8.80
C ALA A 235 -7.36 0.90 -9.03
N PRO A 236 -7.72 1.97 -8.29
CA PRO A 236 -8.85 2.82 -8.62
C PRO A 236 -8.80 3.40 -10.04
N ARG A 237 -7.63 3.86 -10.51
CA ARG A 237 -7.44 4.33 -11.89
C ARG A 237 -7.83 3.26 -12.91
N ALA A 238 -7.44 2.01 -12.70
CA ALA A 238 -7.79 0.90 -13.58
C ALA A 238 -9.29 0.49 -13.49
N ALA A 239 -9.87 0.42 -12.28
CA ALA A 239 -11.27 0.04 -12.07
C ALA A 239 -12.28 1.04 -12.68
N ALA A 240 -11.85 2.28 -12.92
CA ALA A 240 -12.61 3.26 -13.70
C ALA A 240 -12.89 2.77 -15.14
N PHE A 241 -12.10 1.84 -15.67
CA PHE A 241 -12.23 1.28 -17.03
C PHE A 241 -12.48 -0.23 -17.06
N GLU A 242 -11.91 -1.01 -16.15
CA GLU A 242 -12.07 -2.47 -16.11
C GLU A 242 -13.33 -2.88 -15.35
N LYS A 243 -14.31 -3.46 -16.06
CA LYS A 243 -15.66 -3.76 -15.54
C LYS A 243 -15.86 -5.20 -15.10
N ARG A 244 -14.83 -6.05 -15.21
CA ARG A 244 -14.78 -7.40 -14.63
C ARG A 244 -14.40 -7.41 -13.14
N ILE A 245 -14.03 -6.26 -12.57
CA ILE A 245 -13.72 -6.15 -11.14
C ILE A 245 -15.03 -6.20 -10.34
N ALA A 246 -15.15 -7.18 -9.45
CA ALA A 246 -16.31 -7.40 -8.58
C ALA A 246 -16.24 -6.58 -7.28
N ALA A 247 -15.03 -6.30 -6.78
CA ALA A 247 -14.78 -5.38 -5.66
C ALA A 247 -13.40 -4.73 -5.77
N LEU A 248 -13.28 -3.49 -5.29
CA LEU A 248 -12.04 -2.69 -5.30
C LEU A 248 -11.59 -2.40 -3.87
N ILE A 249 -10.29 -2.51 -3.61
CA ILE A 249 -9.63 -2.05 -2.39
C ILE A 249 -8.49 -1.08 -2.76
N ALA A 250 -8.42 0.07 -2.09
CA ALA A 250 -7.32 1.01 -2.18
C ALA A 250 -6.74 1.31 -0.80
N ASP A 251 -5.47 0.98 -0.64
CA ASP A 251 -4.78 0.96 0.65
C ASP A 251 -3.47 1.78 0.57
N PRO A 252 -3.48 3.08 0.90
CA PRO A 252 -4.63 3.92 1.19
C PRO A 252 -5.32 4.47 -0.06
N GLY A 253 -6.56 4.96 0.08
CA GLY A 253 -7.25 5.65 -1.00
C GLY A 253 -6.50 6.92 -1.42
N GLN A 254 -6.13 7.04 -2.68
CA GLN A 254 -5.40 8.21 -3.19
C GLN A 254 -6.19 9.02 -4.24
N TRP A 255 -5.82 10.29 -4.38
CA TRP A 255 -6.34 11.20 -5.41
C TRP A 255 -5.24 11.48 -6.45
N ASP A 256 -5.48 12.44 -7.34
CA ASP A 256 -4.50 12.94 -8.32
C ASP A 256 -3.13 13.18 -7.65
N GLN A 257 -2.09 12.57 -8.20
CA GLN A 257 -0.75 12.62 -7.60
C GLN A 257 -0.12 14.01 -7.65
N SER A 258 -0.72 14.94 -8.40
CA SER A 258 -0.41 16.37 -8.32
C SER A 258 -0.53 16.91 -6.88
N ASP A 259 -1.43 16.37 -6.05
CA ASP A 259 -1.54 16.74 -4.63
C ASP A 259 -0.26 16.45 -3.83
N THR A 260 0.56 15.47 -4.23
CA THR A 260 1.84 15.13 -3.55
C THR A 260 2.94 16.17 -3.82
N VAL A 261 2.87 16.85 -4.98
CA VAL A 261 3.89 17.82 -5.45
C VAL A 261 3.44 19.28 -5.32
N LYS A 262 2.24 19.57 -4.78
CA LYS A 262 1.70 20.94 -4.59
C LYS A 262 2.58 21.91 -3.80
N ALA A 263 3.51 21.41 -2.98
CA ALA A 263 4.47 22.24 -2.25
C ALA A 263 5.61 22.80 -3.16
N ILE A 264 5.78 22.26 -4.37
CA ILE A 264 6.81 22.65 -5.32
C ILE A 264 6.24 23.75 -6.24
N PRO A 265 6.77 24.99 -6.22
CA PRO A 265 6.11 26.14 -6.85
C PRO A 265 6.35 26.22 -8.36
N VAL A 266 5.66 25.38 -9.14
CA VAL A 266 5.65 25.44 -10.62
C VAL A 266 4.27 25.83 -11.13
N PRO A 267 4.16 26.83 -12.03
CA PRO A 267 2.93 27.10 -12.79
C PRO A 267 2.40 25.85 -13.51
N PRO A 268 1.13 25.44 -13.32
CA PRO A 268 0.55 24.25 -13.94
C PRO A 268 0.65 24.22 -15.48
N GLU A 269 0.75 25.39 -16.10
CA GLU A 269 0.89 25.58 -17.54
C GLU A 269 2.24 25.03 -18.05
N LEU A 270 3.33 25.23 -17.30
CA LEU A 270 4.66 24.73 -17.64
C LEU A 270 4.74 23.20 -17.51
N LEU A 271 3.98 22.61 -16.59
CA LEU A 271 3.94 21.16 -16.38
C LEU A 271 3.20 20.41 -17.50
N ARG A 272 2.28 21.08 -18.20
CA ARG A 272 1.55 20.53 -19.35
C ARG A 272 2.27 20.74 -20.69
N GLN A 273 3.23 21.66 -20.74
CA GLN A 273 4.04 21.90 -21.92
C GLN A 273 5.14 20.85 -22.03
N LYS A 274 5.29 20.26 -23.23
CA LYS A 274 6.31 19.23 -23.49
C LYS A 274 7.72 19.81 -23.37
N ASP A 275 8.01 20.85 -24.15
CA ASP A 275 9.34 21.42 -24.35
C ASP A 275 9.62 22.61 -23.40
N SER A 276 8.95 22.63 -22.23
CA SER A 276 9.19 23.60 -21.16
C SER A 276 10.53 23.39 -20.47
N VAL A 277 11.14 24.48 -20.01
CA VAL A 277 12.37 24.48 -19.19
C VAL A 277 12.05 24.72 -17.71
N PRO A 278 12.86 24.21 -16.77
CA PRO A 278 12.68 24.48 -15.35
C PRO A 278 12.78 25.98 -15.02
N PRO A 279 11.93 26.53 -14.14
CA PRO A 279 12.15 27.86 -13.55
C PRO A 279 13.47 27.92 -12.76
N PRO A 280 14.19 29.05 -12.71
CA PRO A 280 15.47 29.13 -11.98
C PRO A 280 15.39 28.78 -10.48
N GLN A 281 14.25 29.04 -9.84
CA GLN A 281 13.98 28.66 -8.45
C GLN A 281 13.92 27.13 -8.27
N PHE A 282 13.57 26.41 -9.34
CA PHE A 282 13.45 24.96 -9.37
C PHE A 282 14.83 24.30 -9.47
N GLU A 283 15.74 24.85 -10.29
CA GLU A 283 17.13 24.42 -10.34
C GLU A 283 17.83 24.60 -8.99
N GLN A 284 17.60 25.74 -8.33
CA GLN A 284 18.09 26.00 -6.96
C GLN A 284 17.54 24.99 -5.94
N PHE A 285 16.26 24.61 -6.06
CA PHE A 285 15.65 23.60 -5.19
C PHE A 285 16.21 22.19 -5.45
N GLU A 286 16.46 21.82 -6.70
CA GLU A 286 17.10 20.54 -7.03
C GLU A 286 18.57 20.52 -6.55
N GLN A 287 19.33 21.60 -6.70
CA GLN A 287 20.69 21.74 -6.16
C GLN A 287 20.71 21.60 -4.63
N TRP A 288 19.75 22.22 -3.92
CA TRP A 288 19.60 22.03 -2.48
C TRP A 288 19.25 20.57 -2.12
N LEU A 289 18.31 19.94 -2.83
CA LEU A 289 17.97 18.52 -2.62
C LEU A 289 19.14 17.57 -2.90
N ARG A 290 20.04 17.90 -3.83
CA ARG A 290 21.27 17.13 -4.09
C ARG A 290 22.35 17.33 -3.01
N SER A 291 22.24 18.38 -2.19
CA SER A 291 23.22 18.69 -1.15
C SER A 291 23.13 17.77 0.08
N PRO A 292 24.16 17.76 0.96
CA PRO A 292 24.08 17.11 2.27
C PRO A 292 23.06 17.73 3.25
N ALA A 293 22.52 18.93 2.97
CA ALA A 293 21.65 19.67 3.88
C ALA A 293 20.14 19.38 3.71
N ALA A 294 19.75 18.57 2.72
CA ALA A 294 18.40 18.05 2.58
C ALA A 294 18.21 16.75 3.37
N ASP A 295 16.98 16.45 3.81
CA ASP A 295 16.63 15.17 4.44
C ASP A 295 17.11 14.02 3.56
N PRO A 296 18.02 13.14 4.03
CA PRO A 296 18.60 12.08 3.22
C PRO A 296 17.53 11.09 2.74
N MET A 297 16.45 10.91 3.51
CA MET A 297 15.33 10.08 3.08
C MET A 297 14.57 10.79 1.94
N PHE A 298 14.17 12.06 2.06
CA PHE A 298 13.54 12.85 0.99
C PHE A 298 14.37 12.90 -0.30
N ARG A 299 15.69 13.12 -0.18
CA ARG A 299 16.63 13.04 -1.30
C ARG A 299 16.55 11.67 -2.00
N TRP A 300 16.53 10.57 -1.24
CA TRP A 300 16.44 9.22 -1.80
C TRP A 300 15.09 8.92 -2.47
N ARG A 301 13.95 9.18 -1.81
CA ARG A 301 12.60 8.92 -2.40
C ARG A 301 12.40 9.71 -3.69
N THR A 302 12.86 10.97 -3.75
CA THR A 302 12.61 11.86 -4.88
C THR A 302 13.69 11.77 -5.97
N LEU A 303 14.95 12.09 -5.66
CA LEU A 303 16.00 12.25 -6.69
C LEU A 303 16.66 10.95 -7.14
N GLN A 304 16.53 9.87 -6.36
CA GLN A 304 17.21 8.60 -6.63
C GLN A 304 16.21 7.53 -7.07
N ARG A 305 15.25 7.18 -6.20
CA ARG A 305 14.19 6.22 -6.53
C ARG A 305 13.17 6.79 -7.52
N GLY A 306 12.55 7.94 -7.22
CA GLY A 306 11.48 8.50 -8.06
C GLY A 306 11.93 8.81 -9.50
N MET A 307 13.09 9.44 -9.65
CA MET A 307 13.73 9.65 -10.97
C MET A 307 13.89 8.35 -11.77
N TRP A 308 14.41 7.29 -11.14
CA TRP A 308 14.61 5.99 -11.78
C TRP A 308 13.29 5.30 -12.15
N THR A 309 12.32 5.23 -11.23
CA THR A 309 11.01 4.61 -11.48
C THR A 309 10.25 5.27 -12.64
N HIS A 310 10.45 6.57 -12.87
CA HIS A 310 9.85 7.33 -13.98
C HIS A 310 10.75 7.48 -15.23
N GLY A 311 12.01 7.04 -15.20
CA GLY A 311 12.94 7.15 -16.33
C GLY A 311 13.43 8.57 -16.65
N VAL A 312 13.53 9.45 -15.65
CA VAL A 312 13.84 10.88 -15.81
C VAL A 312 15.04 11.30 -14.97
N ASN A 313 15.82 12.26 -15.47
CA ASN A 313 17.10 12.66 -14.86
C ASN A 313 17.08 14.03 -14.15
N SER A 314 15.94 14.73 -14.14
CA SER A 314 15.73 15.99 -13.43
C SER A 314 14.45 15.94 -12.61
N LEU A 315 14.41 16.74 -11.55
CA LEU A 315 13.24 16.88 -10.67
C LEU A 315 12.06 17.51 -11.45
N PHE A 316 12.35 18.29 -12.50
CA PHE A 316 11.33 18.99 -13.29
C PHE A 316 10.56 18.01 -14.18
N GLU A 317 11.28 17.11 -14.86
CA GLU A 317 10.65 16.02 -15.59
C GLU A 317 9.96 15.02 -14.65
N LEU A 318 10.48 14.81 -13.43
CA LEU A 318 9.79 14.00 -12.42
C LEU A 318 8.44 14.62 -12.01
N VAL A 319 8.37 15.92 -11.73
CA VAL A 319 7.10 16.60 -11.44
C VAL A 319 6.17 16.57 -12.66
N LYS A 320 6.69 16.74 -13.88
CA LYS A 320 5.93 16.59 -15.14
C LYS A 320 5.39 15.17 -15.35
N GLN A 321 6.08 14.12 -14.90
CA GLN A 321 5.50 12.77 -14.90
C GLN A 321 4.44 12.60 -13.82
N ILE A 322 4.71 13.01 -12.58
CA ILE A 322 3.80 12.83 -11.43
C ILE A 322 2.43 13.47 -11.69
N VAL A 323 2.35 14.68 -12.25
CA VAL A 323 1.05 15.32 -12.52
C VAL A 323 0.21 14.63 -13.61
N ARG A 324 0.73 13.64 -14.33
CA ARG A 324 -0.04 12.84 -15.30
C ARG A 324 -0.87 11.72 -14.64
N PHE A 325 -0.62 11.43 -13.37
CA PHE A 325 -1.32 10.41 -12.60
C PHE A 325 -2.60 11.03 -12.01
N GLU A 326 -3.61 11.17 -12.88
CA GLU A 326 -4.92 11.76 -12.58
C GLU A 326 -6.02 10.68 -12.53
N ILE A 327 -6.88 10.78 -11.51
CA ILE A 327 -8.10 9.98 -11.32
C ILE A 327 -9.35 10.85 -11.30
N SER A 328 -9.24 12.15 -10.99
CA SER A 328 -10.36 13.08 -10.97
C SER A 328 -11.22 13.12 -12.24
N PRO A 329 -10.72 12.91 -13.47
CA PRO A 329 -11.57 12.88 -14.67
C PRO A 329 -12.37 11.59 -14.84
N VAL A 330 -12.13 10.56 -14.00
CA VAL A 330 -12.66 9.20 -14.20
C VAL A 330 -13.17 8.50 -12.93
N ALA A 331 -13.00 9.09 -11.74
CA ALA A 331 -13.38 8.49 -10.45
C ALA A 331 -14.86 8.06 -10.40
N GLU A 332 -15.76 8.84 -11.01
CA GLU A 332 -17.20 8.53 -11.07
C GLU A 332 -17.52 7.28 -11.90
N HIS A 333 -16.61 6.83 -12.78
CA HIS A 333 -16.80 5.63 -13.60
C HIS A 333 -16.55 4.32 -12.84
N ILE A 334 -15.98 4.37 -11.62
CA ILE A 334 -15.78 3.19 -10.79
C ILE A 334 -17.15 2.68 -10.34
N SER A 335 -17.50 1.46 -10.77
CA SER A 335 -18.85 0.89 -10.68
C SER A 335 -18.98 -0.27 -9.70
N CYS A 336 -17.87 -0.84 -9.25
CA CYS A 336 -17.85 -1.94 -8.29
C CYS A 336 -17.85 -1.44 -6.83
N PRO A 337 -18.36 -2.21 -5.85
CA PRO A 337 -18.17 -1.96 -4.43
C PRO A 337 -16.70 -1.64 -4.11
N THR A 338 -16.46 -0.52 -3.42
CA THR A 338 -15.11 0.02 -3.22
C THR A 338 -14.82 0.31 -1.75
N LEU A 339 -13.76 -0.30 -1.22
CA LEU A 339 -13.19 0.02 0.09
C LEU A 339 -11.95 0.89 -0.09
N LEU A 340 -11.88 1.98 0.66
CA LEU A 340 -10.70 2.84 0.78
C LEU A 340 -10.21 2.79 2.24
N THR A 341 -8.89 2.75 2.47
CA THR A 341 -8.32 3.06 3.80
C THR A 341 -7.79 4.49 3.86
N ALA A 342 -7.70 5.04 5.07
CA ALA A 342 -7.07 6.31 5.36
C ALA A 342 -6.42 6.27 6.75
N VAL A 343 -5.12 6.52 6.81
CA VAL A 343 -4.34 6.39 8.05
C VAL A 343 -4.03 7.75 8.68
N ASP A 344 -4.15 7.83 10.01
CA ASP A 344 -3.69 8.98 10.78
C ASP A 344 -2.20 9.27 10.52
N GLY A 345 -1.90 10.54 10.22
CA GLY A 345 -0.55 11.04 9.97
C GLY A 345 0.02 10.75 8.58
N ASP A 346 -0.55 9.84 7.81
CA ASP A 346 -0.08 9.56 6.44
C ASP A 346 -0.43 10.71 5.48
N THR A 347 0.56 11.16 4.71
CA THR A 347 0.42 12.23 3.73
C THR A 347 -0.22 11.77 2.43
N LEU A 348 -0.14 10.48 2.10
CA LEU A 348 -0.73 9.89 0.89
C LEU A 348 -2.22 9.59 1.09
N SER A 349 -2.60 9.11 2.29
CA SER A 349 -3.98 8.97 2.76
C SER A 349 -4.84 10.25 2.71
N ARG A 350 -4.22 11.44 2.54
CA ARG A 350 -4.95 12.72 2.39
C ARG A 350 -5.88 12.76 1.17
N GLY A 351 -5.64 11.90 0.17
CA GLY A 351 -6.51 11.76 -1.00
C GLY A 351 -7.82 10.99 -0.73
N ALA A 352 -7.87 10.16 0.32
CA ALA A 352 -8.90 9.12 0.48
C ALA A 352 -10.32 9.68 0.58
N GLN A 353 -10.52 10.78 1.30
CA GLN A 353 -11.83 11.42 1.41
C GLN A 353 -12.30 12.01 0.07
N LYS A 354 -11.40 12.62 -0.71
CA LYS A 354 -11.73 13.18 -2.04
C LYS A 354 -12.18 12.07 -3.00
N LEU A 355 -11.45 10.95 -2.99
CA LEU A 355 -11.83 9.76 -3.77
C LEU A 355 -13.18 9.22 -3.28
N PHE A 356 -13.35 9.04 -1.96
CA PHE A 356 -14.60 8.60 -1.37
C PHE A 356 -15.79 9.45 -1.82
N ASP A 357 -15.67 10.78 -1.76
CA ASP A 357 -16.76 11.70 -2.06
C ASP A 357 -17.15 11.63 -3.56
N ALA A 358 -16.17 11.47 -4.46
CA ALA A 358 -16.38 11.35 -5.91
C ALA A 358 -17.02 10.01 -6.34
N LEU A 359 -16.74 8.90 -5.65
CA LEU A 359 -17.25 7.57 -6.01
C LEU A 359 -18.79 7.53 -6.04
N ARG A 360 -19.35 6.92 -7.11
CA ARG A 360 -20.80 6.76 -7.33
C ARG A 360 -21.32 5.33 -7.06
N CYS A 361 -20.42 4.39 -6.77
CA CYS A 361 -20.69 3.01 -6.40
C CYS A 361 -21.01 2.84 -4.89
N PRO A 362 -21.41 1.63 -4.44
CA PRO A 362 -21.33 1.26 -3.03
C PRO A 362 -19.89 1.45 -2.51
N LYS A 363 -19.72 2.07 -1.35
CA LYS A 363 -18.41 2.53 -0.89
C LYS A 363 -18.26 2.52 0.63
N LEU A 364 -17.07 2.17 1.10
CA LEU A 364 -16.66 2.18 2.51
C LEU A 364 -15.32 2.92 2.65
N LEU A 365 -15.20 3.76 3.68
CA LEU A 365 -13.94 4.39 4.08
C LEU A 365 -13.56 3.89 5.47
N LEU A 366 -12.58 3.00 5.54
CA LEU A 366 -11.96 2.60 6.81
C LEU A 366 -10.95 3.66 7.24
N ARG A 367 -10.90 3.92 8.55
CA ARG A 367 -9.92 4.79 9.17
C ARG A 367 -9.08 3.99 10.15
N PHE A 368 -7.78 4.22 10.14
CA PHE A 368 -6.80 3.53 10.96
C PHE A 368 -5.99 4.55 11.75
N THR A 369 -5.98 4.39 13.08
CA THR A 369 -5.48 5.43 13.98
C THR A 369 -4.13 5.08 14.61
N ALA A 370 -3.40 6.11 15.02
CA ALA A 370 -2.20 5.92 15.84
C ALA A 370 -2.51 5.24 17.19
N THR A 371 -3.72 5.42 17.73
CA THR A 371 -4.18 4.81 18.99
C THR A 371 -4.50 3.32 18.88
N GLU A 372 -4.84 2.83 17.68
CA GLU A 372 -5.01 1.40 17.37
C GLU A 372 -3.67 0.69 17.07
N GLY A 373 -2.54 1.41 17.12
CA GLY A 373 -1.24 0.93 16.65
C GLY A 373 -1.14 0.83 15.11
N SER A 374 -2.19 1.23 14.39
CA SER A 374 -2.32 1.15 12.94
C SER A 374 -1.87 2.42 12.20
N GLY A 375 -1.27 3.39 12.91
CA GLY A 375 -0.68 4.59 12.32
C GLY A 375 0.50 4.31 11.39
N GLY A 376 0.72 5.19 10.41
CA GLY A 376 1.77 5.06 9.40
C GLY A 376 1.28 4.48 8.06
N HIS A 377 1.97 4.78 6.97
CA HIS A 377 1.51 4.47 5.61
C HIS A 377 1.31 2.95 5.39
N CYS A 378 0.08 2.55 5.03
CA CYS A 378 -0.38 1.15 4.91
C CYS A 378 -0.33 0.35 6.24
N GLU A 379 -0.67 1.00 7.37
CA GLU A 379 -0.81 0.39 8.72
C GLU A 379 0.26 -0.66 9.11
N PRO A 380 1.56 -0.40 8.92
CA PRO A 380 2.59 -1.45 8.85
C PRO A 380 2.74 -2.24 10.15
N LEU A 381 2.35 -1.68 11.30
CA LEU A 381 2.47 -2.31 12.61
C LEU A 381 1.17 -3.00 13.08
N ALA A 382 0.08 -2.93 12.31
CA ALA A 382 -1.21 -3.50 12.65
C ALA A 382 -1.92 -4.16 11.44
N ARG A 383 -1.16 -4.74 10.50
CA ARG A 383 -1.72 -5.36 9.29
C ARG A 383 -2.76 -6.46 9.57
N SER A 384 -2.69 -7.15 10.71
CA SER A 384 -3.74 -8.09 11.15
C SER A 384 -5.12 -7.42 11.36
N LEU A 385 -5.16 -6.17 11.84
CA LEU A 385 -6.38 -5.37 11.99
C LEU A 385 -6.91 -4.86 10.63
N TYR A 386 -6.00 -4.48 9.72
CA TYR A 386 -6.36 -4.21 8.33
C TYR A 386 -7.01 -5.44 7.70
N GLU A 387 -6.34 -6.60 7.78
CA GLU A 387 -6.81 -7.83 7.16
C GLU A 387 -8.16 -8.27 7.70
N GLN A 388 -8.38 -8.19 9.01
CA GLN A 388 -9.70 -8.46 9.59
C GLN A 388 -10.76 -7.58 8.91
N ARG A 389 -10.63 -6.25 9.04
CA ARG A 389 -11.64 -5.30 8.55
C ARG A 389 -11.89 -5.40 7.05
N VAL A 390 -10.85 -5.65 6.26
CA VAL A 390 -10.92 -5.68 4.79
C VAL A 390 -11.45 -7.01 4.27
N PHE A 391 -11.03 -8.14 4.83
CA PHE A 391 -11.55 -9.44 4.37
C PHE A 391 -12.96 -9.72 4.91
N ASP A 392 -13.31 -9.29 6.13
CA ASP A 392 -14.69 -9.38 6.62
C ASP A 392 -15.65 -8.62 5.65
N TRP A 393 -15.25 -7.42 5.21
CA TRP A 393 -15.99 -6.65 4.20
C TRP A 393 -16.05 -7.32 2.82
N LEU A 394 -14.96 -7.92 2.34
CA LEU A 394 -14.97 -8.67 1.07
C LEU A 394 -15.96 -9.84 1.14
N ASP A 395 -15.96 -10.57 2.24
CA ASP A 395 -16.82 -11.72 2.45
C ASP A 395 -18.30 -11.33 2.46
N GLU A 396 -18.67 -10.25 3.14
CA GLU A 396 -20.04 -9.71 3.12
C GLU A 396 -20.44 -9.22 1.71
N THR A 397 -19.54 -8.49 1.04
CA THR A 397 -19.76 -7.88 -0.28
C THR A 397 -19.98 -8.95 -1.36
N LEU A 398 -19.10 -9.96 -1.42
CA LEU A 398 -19.14 -11.00 -2.45
C LEU A 398 -20.19 -12.08 -2.18
N LYS A 399 -20.62 -12.30 -0.93
CA LYS A 399 -21.80 -13.13 -0.62
C LYS A 399 -23.08 -12.43 -1.08
N SER A 400 -23.21 -11.13 -0.82
CA SER A 400 -24.38 -10.33 -1.22
C SER A 400 -24.52 -10.23 -2.74
N GLY A 401 -23.41 -10.22 -3.49
CA GLY A 401 -23.42 -10.25 -4.95
C GLY A 401 -24.07 -11.49 -5.59
N GLY A 402 -24.29 -12.56 -4.82
CA GLY A 402 -24.96 -13.78 -5.31
C GLY A 402 -26.46 -13.65 -5.56
N CYS A 403 -27.11 -12.58 -5.10
CA CYS A 403 -28.53 -12.34 -5.39
C CYS A 403 -28.88 -10.84 -5.39
N LEU A 404 -28.96 -10.26 -6.59
CA LEU A 404 -29.64 -8.99 -6.83
C LEU A 404 -31.08 -9.29 -7.30
N PRO A 405 -32.08 -9.32 -6.40
CA PRO A 405 -33.46 -9.27 -6.84
C PRO A 405 -33.70 -7.90 -7.49
N LEU A 406 -34.08 -7.91 -8.77
CA LEU A 406 -34.66 -6.73 -9.40
C LEU A 406 -35.93 -6.35 -8.60
N HIS A 407 -36.13 -5.05 -8.40
CA HIS A 407 -37.15 -4.42 -7.54
C HIS A 407 -36.81 -4.26 -6.05
N LEU A 408 -36.56 -3.00 -5.68
CA LEU A 408 -37.40 -2.37 -4.66
C LEU A 408 -37.70 -0.92 -5.07
N HIS A 409 -38.96 -0.64 -5.39
CA HIS A 409 -39.46 0.73 -5.45
C HIS A 409 -39.52 1.29 -4.03
N LEU A 410 -38.95 2.47 -3.80
CA LEU A 410 -39.36 3.34 -2.70
C LEU A 410 -39.80 4.68 -3.28
N GLY A 411 -41.12 4.82 -3.42
CA GLY A 411 -41.75 6.11 -3.70
C GLY A 411 -41.61 7.05 -2.50
N ARG A 412 -41.84 8.34 -2.75
CA ARG A 412 -41.92 9.36 -1.70
C ARG A 412 -43.29 9.34 -1.01
N ASP A 413 -43.36 10.11 0.08
CA ASP A 413 -44.57 10.69 0.68
C ASP A 413 -45.48 9.72 1.49
N ALA A 414 -46.04 10.10 2.66
CA ALA A 414 -45.78 11.26 3.51
C ALA A 414 -46.26 11.07 4.98
N ALA A 415 -45.64 11.86 5.87
CA ALA A 415 -46.16 12.50 7.09
C ALA A 415 -47.20 11.83 8.05
N ALA A 416 -46.84 11.94 9.35
CA ALA A 416 -47.69 12.36 10.49
C ALA A 416 -48.54 11.34 11.32
N ALA A 417 -48.12 11.20 12.58
CA ALA A 417 -48.91 11.30 13.83
C ALA A 417 -50.11 10.37 14.14
N ALA A 418 -49.92 9.51 15.14
CA ALA A 418 -50.97 9.10 16.10
C ALA A 418 -50.36 8.70 17.46
N LYS A 419 -51.12 8.79 18.56
CA LYS A 419 -50.76 8.28 19.90
C LYS A 419 -51.25 6.82 20.07
N PRO A 420 -50.57 5.97 20.86
CA PRO A 420 -51.14 4.70 21.31
C PRO A 420 -52.19 4.91 22.44
N PRO A 421 -53.26 4.09 22.51
CA PRO A 421 -54.27 4.12 23.58
C PRO A 421 -53.89 3.25 24.81
N GLN A 422 -54.65 3.39 25.91
CA GLN A 422 -54.50 2.61 27.15
C GLN A 422 -55.64 1.59 27.36
N THR A 423 -55.27 0.33 27.62
CA THR A 423 -55.99 -0.75 28.34
C THR A 423 -54.93 -1.83 28.67
N GLY A 424 -54.78 -2.47 29.83
CA GLY A 424 -55.69 -2.71 30.97
C GLY A 424 -56.55 -3.97 30.73
N VAL A 425 -56.77 -4.94 31.63
CA VAL A 425 -56.42 -5.27 33.06
C VAL A 425 -56.67 -6.81 33.20
N ASN A 426 -56.01 -7.70 33.97
CA ASN A 426 -55.05 -7.69 35.10
C ASN A 426 -54.09 -8.93 35.06
N GLY A 427 -53.19 -9.10 36.03
CA GLY A 427 -52.51 -10.39 36.31
C GLY A 427 -51.38 -10.32 37.36
N SER A 428 -51.61 -10.78 38.59
CA SER A 428 -50.78 -10.49 39.78
C SER A 428 -49.98 -11.66 40.37
N THR A 429 -48.73 -11.40 40.78
CA THR A 429 -48.11 -11.96 42.01
C THR A 429 -47.00 -11.04 42.54
N GLU A 430 -46.74 -11.07 43.84
CA GLU A 430 -45.83 -10.16 44.57
C GLU A 430 -44.47 -10.81 44.91
N VAL A 431 -43.41 -9.99 45.07
CA VAL A 431 -42.45 -10.00 46.21
C VAL A 431 -41.82 -8.59 46.31
N SER A 432 -41.54 -8.09 47.52
CA SER A 432 -40.94 -6.76 47.82
C SER A 432 -39.48 -6.82 48.32
N PRO A 433 -38.69 -5.73 48.22
CA PRO A 433 -37.24 -5.68 48.51
C PRO A 433 -36.92 -5.29 49.97
N PRO A 434 -35.62 -5.29 50.39
CA PRO A 434 -34.85 -4.03 50.49
C PRO A 434 -33.30 -4.24 50.35
N PRO A 435 -32.41 -3.27 50.69
CA PRO A 435 -32.48 -1.80 50.66
C PRO A 435 -31.40 -1.16 49.73
N ALA A 436 -31.32 0.18 49.69
CA ALA A 436 -30.33 0.93 48.93
C ALA A 436 -29.12 1.42 49.76
N HIS A 437 -28.00 1.75 49.08
CA HIS A 437 -26.97 2.65 49.59
C HIS A 437 -26.54 3.65 48.50
N ALA A 438 -26.26 4.88 48.94
CA ALA A 438 -25.74 5.99 48.14
C ALA A 438 -25.16 7.07 49.10
N PRO A 439 -24.43 8.08 48.62
CA PRO A 439 -23.62 8.18 47.40
C PRO A 439 -22.13 8.40 47.73
N SER A 440 -21.28 8.57 46.71
CA SER A 440 -19.97 9.22 46.87
C SER A 440 -19.81 10.31 45.80
N SER A 441 -19.33 11.48 46.19
CA SER A 441 -19.27 12.68 45.34
C SER A 441 -17.85 13.02 44.89
N ALA A 442 -17.65 13.14 43.58
CA ALA A 442 -16.47 13.77 42.98
C ALA A 442 -16.93 14.81 41.94
N THR A 443 -16.29 15.98 41.93
CA THR A 443 -16.70 17.14 41.13
C THR A 443 -16.24 17.04 39.68
N ASP A 444 -17.19 17.16 38.73
CA ASP A 444 -16.90 17.25 37.29
C ASP A 444 -16.46 18.68 36.91
N THR A 445 -15.14 18.93 36.88
CA THR A 445 -14.56 20.20 36.42
C THR A 445 -13.97 20.07 35.02
N ARG A 446 -14.83 20.17 33.99
CA ARG A 446 -14.40 20.14 32.58
C ARG A 446 -13.74 21.46 32.16
N PRO A 447 -12.53 21.44 31.57
CA PRO A 447 -12.11 22.50 30.68
C PRO A 447 -12.76 22.27 29.31
N THR A 448 -13.67 23.16 28.90
CA THR A 448 -14.28 23.12 27.57
C THR A 448 -13.27 23.58 26.52
N ILE A 449 -12.52 22.64 25.92
CA ILE A 449 -11.64 22.95 24.79
C ILE A 449 -12.51 23.18 23.55
N ARG A 450 -12.49 24.40 23.03
CA ARG A 450 -12.99 24.70 21.68
C ARG A 450 -11.98 24.23 20.65
N PHE A 451 -12.46 23.65 19.57
CA PHE A 451 -11.68 23.47 18.35
C PHE A 451 -11.95 24.68 17.44
N GLU A 452 -10.93 25.49 17.22
CA GLU A 452 -10.93 26.60 16.25
C GLU A 452 -9.67 26.47 15.35
N ASP A 453 -9.84 26.88 14.09
CA ASP A 453 -8.88 27.01 12.98
C ASP A 453 -8.22 25.79 12.29
N GLU A 454 -8.02 26.00 10.98
CA GLU A 454 -7.60 25.01 9.98
C GLU A 454 -6.07 24.86 9.91
N GLY A 455 -5.59 23.63 10.11
CA GLY A 455 -4.15 23.30 10.13
C GLY A 455 -3.47 23.29 8.76
N VAL A 456 -3.31 24.45 8.11
CA VAL A 456 -2.37 24.60 7.00
C VAL A 456 -0.93 24.50 7.52
N PHE A 457 -0.19 23.48 7.08
CA PHE A 457 1.22 23.28 7.46
C PHE A 457 2.07 24.52 7.20
N LYS A 458 2.92 24.88 8.16
CA LYS A 458 3.80 26.04 8.05
C LYS A 458 5.06 25.68 7.28
N ARG A 459 5.64 26.67 6.61
CA ARG A 459 6.76 26.47 5.68
C ARG A 459 8.05 25.97 6.35
N SER A 460 8.15 26.15 7.67
CA SER A 460 9.12 25.53 8.58
C SER A 460 9.12 24.01 8.51
N ASP A 461 7.94 23.42 8.39
CA ASP A 461 7.68 21.99 8.65
C ASP A 461 8.09 21.11 7.45
N LEU A 462 8.51 21.76 6.37
CA LEU A 462 9.09 21.18 5.15
C LEU A 462 10.61 21.44 5.02
N GLY A 463 11.24 22.05 6.04
CA GLY A 463 12.66 22.44 6.00
C GLY A 463 13.01 23.53 4.97
N LEU A 464 12.01 24.20 4.39
CA LEU A 464 12.21 25.15 3.30
C LEU A 464 12.79 26.49 3.82
N PRO A 465 13.76 27.09 3.11
CA PRO A 465 14.34 28.36 3.52
C PRO A 465 13.29 29.50 3.53
N PRO A 466 13.48 30.55 4.35
CA PRO A 466 12.58 31.69 4.43
C PRO A 466 12.36 32.37 3.07
N ARG A 467 11.30 33.18 2.95
CA ARG A 467 11.02 33.88 1.69
C ARG A 467 12.13 34.90 1.46
N TRP A 468 12.79 34.85 0.30
CA TRP A 468 13.55 35.99 -0.20
C TRP A 468 12.57 37.15 -0.38
N GLY A 469 12.58 38.09 0.58
CA GLY A 469 11.82 39.31 0.46
C GLY A 469 12.38 40.14 -0.70
N GLY A 470 11.50 40.62 -1.58
CA GLY A 470 11.90 41.65 -2.52
C GLY A 470 12.36 42.88 -1.74
N GLY A 471 13.52 43.44 -2.10
CA GLY A 471 14.05 44.61 -1.42
C GLY A 471 13.11 45.80 -1.62
N ASP A 472 12.54 46.30 -0.52
CA ASP A 472 11.68 47.47 -0.56
C ASP A 472 12.50 48.75 -0.82
N ARG A 473 11.91 49.71 -1.54
CA ARG A 473 12.53 50.98 -1.93
C ARG A 473 11.62 52.14 -1.56
N SER A 474 11.75 52.66 -0.34
CA SER A 474 11.31 54.02 -0.03
C SER A 474 12.08 54.64 1.14
N SER A 475 12.37 55.94 0.99
CA SER A 475 12.96 56.90 1.96
C SER A 475 14.15 56.40 2.80
#